data_AF-A0AB74U290-F1
#
_entry.id   AF-A0AB74U290-F1
#
_cell.length_a   1.000
_cell.length_b   1.000
_cell.length_c   1.000
_cell.angle_alpha   90.00
_cell.angle_beta   90.00
_cell.angle_gamma   90.00
#
_symmetry.space_group_name_H-M   'P 1'
#
loop_
_entity.id
_entity.type
_entity.pdbx_description
1 polymer ?
#
loop_
_entity_poly.entity_id
_entity_poly.type
_entity_poly.pdbx_seq_one_letter_code
_entity_poly.pdbx_strand_id
1 'polypeptide(L)'
;MKHDIACHRCGHTQGHSNDAAQDWDEIICVGCGEFIATRDHNATFGSRNHRLHTLSLSVETLLRMAREQPGNASLIGITGEAA
;
A
#
# COMPACT_ATOMS: atom_id res chain seq x y z
N MET A 1 6.75 -2.89 23.19
CA MET A 1 7.40 -3.82 22.23
C MET A 1 8.04 -3.04 21.08
N LYS A 2 9.21 -3.46 20.56
CA LYS A 2 9.87 -2.82 19.40
C LYS A 2 9.52 -3.55 18.10
N HIS A 3 9.35 -2.79 17.02
CA HIS A 3 9.05 -3.29 15.68
C HIS A 3 10.06 -2.72 14.68
N ASP A 4 10.58 -3.56 13.78
CA ASP A 4 11.41 -3.14 12.66
C ASP A 4 10.49 -2.83 11.47
N ILE A 5 10.14 -1.55 11.32
CA ILE A 5 9.19 -1.04 10.33
C ILE A 5 9.61 0.37 9.90
N ALA A 6 9.66 0.60 8.58
CA ALA A 6 10.02 1.89 8.01
C ALA A 6 8.88 2.90 8.17
N CYS A 7 9.19 4.05 8.77
CA CYS A 7 8.28 5.19 8.86
C CYS A 7 8.18 5.89 7.50
N HIS A 8 6.95 6.00 6.98
CA HIS A 8 6.65 6.67 5.72
C HIS A 8 6.95 8.19 5.75
N ARG A 9 7.04 8.80 6.96
CA ARG A 9 7.26 10.25 7.11
C ARG A 9 8.73 10.64 7.26
N CYS A 10 9.49 9.95 8.12
CA CYS A 10 10.86 10.33 8.46
C CYS A 10 11.93 9.29 8.08
N GLY A 11 11.54 8.15 7.51
CA GLY A 11 12.47 7.10 7.07
C GLY A 11 13.13 6.28 8.20
N HIS A 12 12.84 6.56 9.48
CA HIS A 12 13.31 5.73 10.58
C HIS A 12 12.71 4.33 10.50
N THR A 13 13.51 3.31 10.78
CA THR A 13 13.10 1.90 10.68
C THR A 13 12.64 1.30 12.00
N GLN A 14 12.50 2.11 13.05
CA GLN A 14 12.09 1.62 14.36
C GLN A 14 10.75 2.20 14.79
N GLY A 15 9.81 1.29 15.05
CA GLY A 15 8.53 1.57 15.69
C GLY A 15 8.46 0.97 17.09
N HIS A 16 7.56 1.49 17.91
CA HIS A 16 7.21 0.91 19.20
C HIS A 16 5.70 0.82 19.35
N SER A 17 5.23 -0.20 20.05
CA SER A 17 3.83 -0.35 20.45
C SER A 17 3.74 -0.59 21.95
N ASN A 18 2.54 -0.44 22.51
CA ASN A 18 2.27 -0.76 23.91
C ASN A 18 2.57 -2.24 24.22
N ASP A 19 2.85 -2.52 25.50
CA ASP A 19 3.23 -3.87 25.97
C ASP A 19 2.02 -4.75 26.30
N ALA A 20 0.83 -4.16 26.46
CA ALA A 20 -0.45 -4.86 26.63
C ALA A 20 -0.98 -5.36 25.28
N ALA A 21 -0.22 -6.31 24.70
CA ALA A 21 -0.24 -6.86 23.35
C ALA A 21 -1.61 -7.16 22.71
N GLN A 22 -2.38 -6.13 22.34
CA GLN A 22 -3.58 -6.26 21.52
C GLN A 22 -3.26 -6.09 20.04
N ASP A 23 -4.09 -6.66 19.19
CA ASP A 23 -3.88 -6.70 17.73
C ASP A 23 -4.11 -5.32 17.08
N TRP A 24 -4.96 -4.50 17.69
CA TRP A 24 -5.26 -3.12 17.29
C TRP A 24 -4.33 -2.08 17.90
N ASP A 25 -3.32 -2.49 18.68
CA ASP A 25 -2.36 -1.53 19.23
C ASP A 25 -1.60 -0.84 18.10
N GLU A 26 -1.46 0.48 18.26
CA GLU A 26 -0.73 1.32 17.33
C GLU A 26 0.79 1.09 17.43
N ILE A 27 1.43 0.99 16.28
CA ILE A 27 2.87 1.06 16.13
C ILE A 27 3.23 2.50 15.76
N ILE A 28 3.95 3.15 16.67
CA ILE A 28 4.34 4.56 16.57
C ILE A 28 5.84 4.65 16.28
N CYS A 29 6.22 5.52 15.34
CA CYS A 29 7.61 5.80 15.02
C CYS A 29 8.37 6.36 16.22
N VAL A 30 9.54 5.80 16.53
CA VAL A 30 10.41 6.33 17.60
C VAL A 30 11.02 7.69 17.23
N GLY A 31 11.23 7.96 15.95
CA GLY A 31 11.86 9.20 15.48
C GLY A 31 10.93 10.41 15.48
N CYS A 32 9.69 10.26 14.96
CA CYS A 32 8.77 11.38 14.79
C CYS A 32 7.45 11.25 15.55
N GLY A 33 7.21 10.15 16.27
CA GLY A 33 5.98 9.96 17.04
C GLY A 33 4.74 9.69 16.20
N GLU A 34 4.90 9.44 14.90
CA GLU A 34 3.78 9.22 13.99
C GLU A 34 3.28 7.78 14.02
N PHE A 35 1.97 7.62 13.86
CA PHE A 35 1.35 6.33 13.58
C PHE A 35 1.91 5.73 12.28
N ILE A 36 2.31 4.46 12.32
CA ILE A 36 2.79 3.73 11.15
C ILE A 36 1.75 2.70 10.70
N ALA A 37 1.32 1.83 11.62
CA ALA A 37 0.38 0.74 11.37
C ALA A 37 -0.14 0.18 12.70
N THR A 38 -1.16 -0.69 12.66
CA THR A 38 -1.52 -1.55 13.81
C THR A 38 -0.69 -2.83 13.83
N ARG A 39 -0.60 -3.50 14.98
CA ARG A 39 0.21 -4.73 15.14
C ARG A 39 -0.22 -5.87 14.22
N ASP A 40 -1.51 -6.19 14.16
CA ASP A 40 -2.01 -7.26 13.28
C ASP A 40 -1.78 -6.93 11.81
N HIS A 41 -2.01 -5.68 11.42
CA HIS A 41 -1.74 -5.23 10.06
C HIS A 41 -0.26 -5.39 9.69
N ASN A 42 0.66 -5.02 10.58
CA ASN A 42 2.10 -5.19 10.38
C ASN A 42 2.50 -6.67 10.29
N ALA A 43 1.95 -7.53 11.16
CA ALA A 43 2.20 -8.97 11.13
C ALA A 43 1.71 -9.60 9.81
N THR A 44 0.53 -9.19 9.35
CA THR A 44 -0.04 -9.65 8.08
C THR A 44 0.77 -9.15 6.89
N PHE A 45 1.21 -7.90 6.89
CA PHE A 45 2.09 -7.33 5.85
C PHE A 45 3.44 -8.04 5.75
N GLY A 46 4.01 -8.42 6.90
CA GLY A 46 5.22 -9.22 6.99
C GLY A 46 5.06 -10.65 6.49
N SER A 47 3.83 -11.17 6.41
CA SER A 47 3.57 -12.53 5.97
C SER A 47 3.96 -12.75 4.51
N ARG A 48 4.61 -13.89 4.23
CA ARG A 48 4.98 -14.31 2.87
C ARG A 48 3.78 -14.37 1.94
N ASN A 49 2.62 -14.72 2.49
CA ASN A 49 1.36 -14.84 1.75
C ASN A 49 0.85 -13.49 1.28
N HIS A 50 0.93 -12.44 2.11
CA HIS A 50 0.51 -11.10 1.71
C HIS A 50 1.36 -10.57 0.55
N ARG A 51 2.69 -10.75 0.60
CA ARG A 51 3.57 -10.32 -0.50
C ARG A 51 3.26 -11.03 -1.82
N LEU A 52 3.06 -12.35 -1.78
CA LEU A 52 2.69 -13.12 -2.96
C LEU A 52 1.31 -12.72 -3.50
N HIS A 53 0.36 -12.42 -2.62
CA HIS A 53 -0.96 -11.92 -3.01
C HIS A 53 -0.88 -10.58 -3.74
N THR A 54 -0.14 -9.61 -3.19
CA THR A 54 0.07 -8.30 -3.83
C THR A 54 0.76 -8.43 -5.20
N LEU A 55 1.75 -9.33 -5.32
CA LEU A 55 2.39 -9.63 -6.60
C LEU A 55 1.39 -10.24 -7.60
N SER A 56 0.57 -11.19 -7.16
CA SER A 56 -0.46 -11.81 -8.01
C SER A 56 -1.44 -10.77 -8.56
N LEU A 57 -1.90 -9.84 -7.72
CA LEU A 57 -2.78 -8.75 -8.15
C LEU A 57 -2.11 -7.83 -9.18
N SER A 58 -0.84 -7.47 -8.95
CA SER A 58 -0.07 -6.62 -9.86
C SER A 58 0.08 -7.26 -11.24
N VAL A 59 0.37 -8.56 -11.28
CA VAL A 59 0.47 -9.33 -12.53
C VAL A 59 -0.87 -9.38 -13.25
N GLU A 60 -1.97 -9.59 -12.53
CA GLU A 60 -3.32 -9.59 -13.11
C GLU A 60 -3.64 -8.24 -13.78
N THR A 61 -3.34 -7.12 -13.12
CA THR A 61 -3.53 -5.78 -13.69
C THR A 61 -2.70 -5.58 -14.95
N LEU A 62 -1.43 -5.99 -14.96
CA LEU A 62 -0.57 -5.93 -16.14
C LEU A 62 -1.13 -6.75 -17.31
N LEU A 63 -1.65 -7.94 -17.03
CA LEU A 63 -2.29 -8.78 -18.04
C LEU A 63 -3.59 -8.16 -18.59
N ARG A 64 -4.38 -7.48 -17.76
CA ARG A 64 -5.57 -6.75 -18.21
C ARG A 64 -5.17 -5.60 -19.14
N MET A 65 -4.21 -4.76 -18.74
CA MET A 65 -3.71 -3.67 -19.58
C MET A 65 -3.11 -4.16 -20.90
N ALA A 66 -2.39 -5.29 -20.89
CA ALA A 66 -1.82 -5.87 -22.10
C ALA A 66 -2.88 -6.45 -23.07
N ARG A 67 -4.04 -6.85 -22.55
CA ARG A 67 -5.17 -7.38 -23.33
C ARG A 67 -6.11 -6.31 -23.84
N GLU A 68 -6.14 -5.14 -23.19
CA GLU A 68 -6.85 -3.96 -23.69
C GLU A 68 -6.17 -3.49 -24.99
N GLN A 69 -6.82 -3.75 -26.13
CA GLN A 69 -6.39 -3.17 -27.41
C GLN A 69 -6.64 -1.66 -27.38
N PRO A 70 -5.75 -0.81 -27.92
CA PRO A 70 -5.95 0.66 -27.98
C PRO A 70 -7.10 1.11 -28.92
N GLY A 71 -8.04 0.23 -29.29
CA GLY A 71 -9.04 0.46 -30.34
C GLY A 71 -10.41 0.95 -29.88
N ASN A 72 -10.63 1.14 -28.58
CA ASN A 72 -11.93 1.53 -28.01
C ASN A 72 -11.86 2.74 -27.07
N ALA A 73 -10.78 3.51 -27.11
CA ALA A 73 -10.83 4.93 -26.79
C ALA A 73 -11.62 5.66 -27.92
N SER A 74 -12.92 5.40 -27.97
CA SER A 74 -13.86 6.22 -28.73
C SER A 74 -13.75 7.63 -28.21
N LEU A 75 -13.03 8.47 -28.97
CA LEU A 75 -13.16 9.91 -29.10
C LEU A 75 -14.08 10.51 -28.03
N ILE A 76 -13.48 10.95 -26.91
CA ILE A 76 -14.10 11.99 -26.09
C ILE A 76 -14.17 13.21 -27.04
N GLY A 77 -15.39 13.46 -27.52
CA GLY A 77 -15.67 14.42 -28.57
C GLY A 77 -15.14 15.80 -28.25
N ILE A 78 -14.24 16.28 -29.10
CA ILE A 78 -13.97 17.70 -29.28
C ILE A 78 -14.14 17.97 -30.77
N THR A 79 -15.37 17.84 -31.27
CA THR A 79 -15.76 18.50 -32.51
C THR A 79 -16.05 19.95 -32.16
N GLY A 80 -15.03 20.80 -32.26
CA GLY A 80 -15.23 22.24 -32.33
C GLY A 80 -15.76 22.59 -33.71
N GLU A 81 -17.07 22.76 -33.84
CA GLU A 81 -17.65 23.60 -34.88
C GLU A 81 -17.27 25.06 -34.59
N ALA A 82 -16.58 25.70 -35.53
CA ALA A 82 -16.51 27.15 -35.59
C ALA A 82 -16.90 27.56 -37.01
N ALA A 83 -17.99 28.34 -37.06
CA ALA A 83 -18.64 28.93 -38.22
C ALA A 83 -17.78 29.98 -38.93
#